data_AF-A0A5N9B1K7-F1
#
_entry.id   AF-A0A5N9B1K7-F1
#
_cell.length_a   1.000
_cell.length_b   1.000
_cell.length_c   1.000
_cell.angle_alpha   90.00
_cell.angle_beta   90.00
_cell.angle_gamma   90.00
#
_symmetry.space_group_name_H-M   'P 1'
#
loop_
_entity.id
_entity.type
_entity.pdbx_description
1 polymer ?
#
loop_
_entity_poly.entity_id
_entity_poly.type
_entity_poly.pdbx_seq_one_letter_code
_entity_poly.pdbx_strand_id
1 'polypeptide(L)' 'MQDYQCSVGCGMGISGLICTKCSTELIHSTISKDDGTEVHISKCPECEGKIKSPTCCGADMTPVG' A
#
# COMPACT_ATOMS: atom_id res chain seq x y z
N MET A 1 3.09 -3.69 -11.09
CA MET A 1 2.10 -4.23 -10.15
C MET A 1 2.72 -4.40 -8.79
N GLN A 2 2.22 -3.67 -7.79
CA GLN A 2 2.66 -3.82 -6.40
C GLN A 2 1.75 -4.78 -5.67
N ASP A 3 2.37 -5.78 -5.06
CA ASP A 3 1.69 -6.78 -4.26
C ASP A 3 1.84 -6.44 -2.78
N TYR A 4 0.86 -6.86 -1.97
CA TYR A 4 0.93 -6.74 -0.52
C TYR A 4 0.52 -8.05 0.12
N GLN A 5 1.17 -8.42 1.23
CA GLN A 5 0.86 -9.62 1.99
C GLN A 5 0.56 -9.28 3.45
N CYS A 6 -0.33 -10.08 4.06
CA CYS A 6 -0.62 -9.98 5.48
C CYS A 6 0.65 -10.27 6.30
N SER A 7 1.09 -9.28 7.07
CA SER A 7 2.25 -9.35 7.96
C SER A 7 2.06 -10.33 9.13
N VAL A 8 0.82 -10.65 9.48
CA VAL A 8 0.46 -11.60 10.56
C VAL A 8 0.53 -13.07 10.07
N GLY A 9 0.69 -13.31 8.77
CA GLY A 9 0.92 -14.66 8.23
C GLY A 9 -0.34 -15.50 8.00
N CYS A 10 -1.52 -14.89 7.84
CA CYS A 10 -2.76 -15.62 7.52
C CYS A 10 -2.82 -16.14 6.07
N GLY A 11 -1.79 -15.85 5.24
CA GLY A 11 -1.70 -16.27 3.85
C GLY A 11 -2.41 -15.34 2.84
N MET A 12 -3.12 -14.30 3.30
CA MET A 12 -3.79 -13.36 2.42
C MET A 12 -2.78 -12.44 1.71
N GLY A 13 -2.91 -12.36 0.38
CA GLY A 13 -2.20 -11.41 -0.48
C GLY A 13 -3.17 -10.66 -1.38
N ILE A 14 -2.81 -9.44 -1.75
CA ILE A 14 -3.53 -8.60 -2.70
C ILE A 14 -2.57 -8.08 -3.76
N SER A 15 -3.09 -7.81 -4.95
CA SER A 15 -2.33 -7.34 -6.09
C SER A 15 -3.19 -6.37 -6.92
N GLY A 16 -2.55 -5.51 -7.71
CA GLY A 16 -3.22 -4.70 -8.72
C GLY A 16 -4.15 -3.61 -8.16
N LEU A 17 -3.71 -2.84 -7.17
CA LEU A 17 -4.46 -1.67 -6.71
C LEU A 17 -4.53 -0.61 -7.82
N ILE A 18 -5.73 -0.19 -8.22
CA ILE A 18 -5.96 0.76 -9.33
C ILE A 18 -6.66 2.03 -8.84
N CYS A 19 -6.13 3.19 -9.23
CA CYS A 19 -6.83 4.47 -9.08
C CYS A 19 -7.94 4.58 -10.12
N THR A 20 -9.20 4.53 -9.70
CA THR A 20 -10.35 4.59 -10.64
C THR A 20 -10.49 5.94 -11.36
N LYS A 21 -9.99 7.03 -10.76
CA LYS A 21 -9.98 8.36 -11.40
C LYS A 21 -9.04 8.42 -12.61
N CYS A 22 -7.87 7.80 -12.50
CA CYS A 22 -6.82 7.87 -13.51
C CYS A 22 -6.69 6.57 -14.33
N SER A 23 -7.41 5.51 -13.94
CA SER A 23 -7.31 4.16 -14.52
C SER A 23 -5.87 3.63 -14.57
N THR A 24 -5.08 3.90 -13.52
CA THR A 24 -3.66 3.50 -13.43
C THR A 24 -3.37 2.75 -12.13
N GLU A 25 -2.37 1.88 -12.15
CA GLU A 25 -1.91 1.16 -10.96
C GLU A 25 -1.30 2.11 -9.93
N LEU A 26 -1.56 1.85 -8.66
CA LEU A 26 -0.91 2.53 -7.56
C LEU A 26 0.48 1.94 -7.33
N ILE A 27 1.45 2.81 -7.05
CA ILE A 27 2.83 2.46 -6.73
C ILE A 27 3.07 2.54 -5.22
N HIS A 28 3.94 1.68 -4.70
CA HIS A 28 4.30 1.70 -3.29
C HIS A 28 5.14 2.93 -2.97
N SER A 29 4.91 3.51 -1.79
CA SER A 29 5.76 4.55 -1.23
C SER A 29 5.65 4.51 0.29
N THR A 30 6.49 5.29 0.96
CA THR A 30 6.52 5.38 2.42
C THR A 30 6.47 6.84 2.83
N ILE A 31 5.73 7.13 3.90
CA ILE A 31 5.74 8.41 4.58
C ILE A 31 6.47 8.22 5.92
N SER A 32 7.59 8.90 6.10
CA SER A 32 8.27 9.00 7.38
C SER A 32 7.56 10.04 8.25
N LYS A 33 7.33 9.70 9.52
CA LYS A 33 6.77 10.61 10.52
C LYS A 33 7.88 11.20 11.39
N ASP A 34 7.55 12.27 12.10
CA ASP A 34 8.48 12.97 13.00
C ASP A 34 8.92 12.11 14.20
N ASP A 35 8.14 11.08 14.55
CA ASP A 35 8.47 10.11 15.61
C ASP A 35 9.43 9.00 15.13
N GLY A 36 9.92 9.08 13.89
CA GLY A 36 10.81 8.11 13.27
C GLY A 36 10.10 6.85 12.76
N THR A 37 8.78 6.74 12.94
CA THR A 37 8.01 5.62 12.37
C THR A 37 7.65 5.88 10.91
N GLU A 38 7.41 4.79 10.18
CA GLU A 38 7.08 4.82 8.76
C GLU A 38 5.65 4.31 8.52
N VAL A 39 4.98 4.91 7.53
CA VAL A 39 3.68 4.45 7.04
C VAL A 39 3.79 4.08 5.58
N HIS A 40 3.50 2.81 5.29
CA HIS A 40 3.39 2.33 3.92
C HIS A 40 2.12 2.88 3.26
N ILE A 41 2.26 3.36 2.04
CA ILE A 41 1.18 3.91 1.23
C ILE A 41 1.21 3.33 -0.19
N SER A 42 0.07 3.45 -0.86
CA SER A 42 -0.03 3.30 -2.31
C SER A 42 -0.36 4.66 -2.92
N LYS A 43 0.54 5.19 -3.75
CA LYS A 43 0.43 6.50 -4.41
C LYS A 43 0.00 6.33 -5.87
N CYS A 44 -0.95 7.14 -6.32
CA CYS A 44 -1.26 7.29 -7.73
C CYS A 44 -0.18 8.16 -8.39
N PRO A 45 0.52 7.67 -9.43
CA PRO A 45 1.58 8.43 -10.10
C PRO A 45 1.05 9.67 -10.84
N GLU A 46 -0.21 9.66 -11.26
CA GLU A 46 -0.81 10.71 -12.11
C GLU A 46 -1.40 11.88 -11.30
N CYS A 47 -2.15 11.59 -10.24
CA CYS A 47 -2.92 12.61 -9.51
C CYS A 47 -2.45 12.82 -8.07
N GLU A 48 -1.31 12.25 -7.71
CA GLU A 48 -0.71 12.29 -6.37
C GLU A 48 -1.60 11.78 -5.21
N GLY A 49 -2.76 11.19 -5.52
CA GLY A 49 -3.63 10.56 -4.53
C GLY A 49 -2.89 9.47 -3.78
N LYS A 50 -3.08 9.39 -2.46
CA LYS A 50 -2.40 8.42 -1.58
C LYS A 50 -3.46 7.72 -0.73
N ILE A 51 -3.35 6.40 -0.65
CA ILE A 51 -4.07 5.60 0.34
C ILE A 51 -3.05 4.95 1.27
N LYS A 52 -3.41 4.77 2.54
CA LYS A 52 -2.63 3.91 3.44
C LYS A 52 -2.62 2.48 2.88
N SER A 53 -1.54 1.74 3.12
CA SER A 53 -1.48 0.30 2.83
C SER A 53 -2.73 -0.41 3.39
N PRO A 54 -3.33 -1.35 2.64
CA PRO A 54 -4.48 -2.10 3.13
C PRO A 54 -4.19 -2.82 4.44
N THR A 55 -5.24 -3.09 5.21
CA THR A 55 -5.14 -3.71 6.54
C THR A 55 -5.70 -5.13 6.50
N CYS A 56 -4.97 -6.09 7.07
CA CYS A 56 -5.41 -7.47 7.23
C CYS A 56 -5.02 -7.96 8.64
N CYS A 57 -5.92 -8.69 9.31
CA CYS A 57 -5.70 -9.17 10.70
C CYS A 57 -5.36 -8.05 11.70
N GLY A 58 -5.86 -6.83 11.46
CA GLY A 58 -5.60 -5.66 12.32
C GLY A 58 -4.22 -5.03 12.15
N ALA A 59 -3.41 -5.50 11.20
CA ALA A 59 -2.10 -4.95 10.88
C ALA A 59 -2.06 -4.43 9.44
N ASP A 60 -1.23 -3.42 9.21
CA ASP A 60 -0.94 -2.96 7.85
C ASP A 60 -0.25 -4.08 7.07
N MET A 61 -0.73 -4.33 5.85
CA MET A 61 -0.11 -5.27 4.93
C MET A 61 1.21 -4.67 4.42
N THR A 62 2.22 -5.52 4.25
CA THR A 62 3.55 -5.11 3.79
C THR A 62 3.66 -5.33 2.28
N PRO A 63 4.33 -4.42 1.54
CA PRO A 63 4.61 -4.65 0.13
C PRO A 63 5.43 -5.93 -0.05
N VAL A 64 5.15 -6.66 -1.12
CA VAL A 64 5.92 -7.83 -1.56
C VAL A 64 6.47 -7.50 -2.95
N GLY A 65 7.79 -7.53 -3.07
CA GLY A 65 8.52 -7.14 -4.29
C GLY A 65 10.00 -7.40 -4.12
#